data_AF-A0AAT9JU60-F1
#
_entry.id   AF-A0AAT9JU60-F1
#
_cell.length_a   1.000
_cell.length_b   1.000
_cell.length_c   1.000
_cell.angle_alpha   90.00
_cell.angle_beta   90.00
_cell.angle_gamma   90.00
#
_symmetry.space_group_name_H-M   'P 1'
#
loop_
_entity.id
_entity.type
_entity.pdbx_description
1 polymer ?
#
loop_
_entity_poly.entity_id
_entity_poly.type
_entity_poly.pdbx_seq_one_letter_code
_entity_poly.pdbx_strand_id
1 'polypeptide(L)'
;MSDHYATLGVSPSASQQEIKLAYRQLAKQYHPDRNAKAGHERIIAINAAYEVLGNAEERRRYDALRGSSRQSATERTVAAQDHYRQQRRRQGDRDEAVERWLKRVYEPTQAAIGKILRPFRAELTALAADPYDDALMAAFESYIERSRQYQAQAERYLQSEPAPAMAGAIARLLFQCLNQTSDALDELERYCLGYNDDCLRDGREMMRIAQRLRQELQAIVRQQPGRSH
;
A
#
# COMPACT_ATOMS: atom_id res chain seq x y z
N MET A 1 2.23 18.83 31.80
CA MET A 1 3.30 19.85 31.66
C MET A 1 3.35 20.64 32.96
N SER A 2 4.46 20.58 33.69
CA SER A 2 4.61 21.28 34.98
C SER A 2 4.84 22.77 34.71
N ASP A 3 3.90 23.62 35.12
CA ASP A 3 4.04 25.07 35.04
C ASP A 3 4.95 25.56 36.18
N HIS A 4 6.03 26.29 35.88
CA HIS A 4 6.97 26.77 36.89
C HIS A 4 6.28 27.70 37.92
N TYR A 5 5.25 28.43 37.50
CA TYR A 5 4.45 29.27 38.39
C TYR A 5 3.66 28.41 39.39
N ALA A 6 3.10 27.28 38.93
CA ALA A 6 2.41 26.32 39.79
C ALA A 6 3.37 25.62 40.76
N THR A 7 4.60 25.32 40.32
CA THR A 7 5.64 24.72 41.17
C THR A 7 6.05 25.64 42.33
N LEU A 8 6.11 26.95 42.08
CA LEU A 8 6.37 27.97 43.12
C LEU A 8 5.11 28.44 43.86
N GLY A 9 3.92 28.00 43.45
CA GLY A 9 2.64 28.39 44.07
C GLY A 9 2.28 29.87 43.89
N VAL A 10 2.77 30.50 42.82
CA VAL A 10 2.58 31.93 42.54
C VAL A 10 1.76 32.14 41.25
N SER A 11 1.11 33.30 41.14
CA SER A 11 0.45 33.70 39.90
C SER A 11 1.46 33.99 38.78
N PRO A 12 1.12 33.73 37.50
CA PRO A 12 1.89 34.24 36.35
C PRO A 12 2.08 35.76 36.36
N SER A 13 1.21 36.51 37.05
CA SER A 13 1.30 37.96 37.25
C SER A 13 2.12 38.38 38.47
N ALA A 14 2.68 37.43 39.23
CA ALA A 14 3.45 37.74 40.43
C ALA A 14 4.69 38.58 40.10
N SER A 15 5.04 39.52 40.95
CA SER A 15 6.27 40.32 40.87
C SER A 15 7.51 39.46 41.15
N GLN A 16 8.69 39.92 40.71
CA GLN A 16 9.96 39.23 41.05
C GLN A 16 10.18 39.11 42.56
N GLN A 17 9.65 40.06 43.34
CA GLN A 17 9.73 40.03 44.79
C GLN A 17 8.90 38.89 45.37
N GLU A 18 7.67 38.69 44.89
CA GLU A 18 6.79 37.59 45.31
C GLU A 18 7.36 36.22 44.92
N ILE A 19 7.95 36.09 43.73
CA ILE A 19 8.63 34.86 43.28
C ILE A 19 9.81 34.50 44.19
N LYS A 20 10.61 35.51 44.55
CA LYS A 20 11.76 35.34 45.46
C LYS A 20 11.32 35.01 46.89
N LEU A 21 10.22 35.57 47.36
CA LEU A 21 9.64 35.27 48.67
C LEU A 21 9.08 33.85 48.73
N ALA A 22 8.31 33.44 47.72
CA ALA A 22 7.75 32.09 47.60
C ALA A 22 8.87 31.02 47.56
N TYR A 23 9.90 31.24 46.74
CA TYR A 23 11.08 30.37 46.71
C TYR A 23 11.74 30.24 48.09
N ARG A 24 11.98 31.35 48.80
CA ARG A 24 12.59 31.32 50.14
C ARG A 24 11.76 30.55 51.17
N GLN A 25 10.44 30.67 51.11
CA GLN A 25 9.53 29.94 52.01
C GLN A 25 9.56 28.43 51.72
N LEU A 26 9.44 28.07 50.44
CA LEU A 26 9.49 26.67 49.99
C LEU A 26 10.85 26.03 50.24
N ALA A 27 11.96 26.73 49.99
CA ALA A 27 13.31 26.24 50.27
C ALA A 27 13.54 25.97 51.77
N LYS A 28 12.99 26.81 52.67
CA LYS A 28 13.03 26.57 54.12
C LYS A 28 12.16 25.39 54.57
N GLN A 29 11.04 25.16 53.88
CA GLN A 29 10.10 24.08 54.18
C GLN A 29 10.63 22.71 53.73
N TYR A 30 11.31 22.66 52.59
CA TYR A 30 11.83 21.45 51.97
C TYR A 30 13.36 21.28 52.12
N HIS A 31 14.00 22.04 53.02
CA HIS A 31 15.43 21.93 53.27
C HIS A 31 15.80 20.51 53.78
N PRO A 32 16.85 19.87 53.24
CA PRO A 32 17.22 18.49 53.59
C PRO A 32 17.53 18.29 55.08
N ASP A 33 17.97 19.36 55.76
CA ASP A 33 18.23 19.39 57.21
C ASP A 33 16.96 19.26 58.08
N ARG A 34 15.78 19.56 57.53
CA ARG A 34 14.51 19.51 58.27
C ARG A 34 13.59 18.37 57.84
N ASN A 35 13.79 17.76 56.66
CA ASN A 35 12.93 16.70 56.13
C ASN A 35 13.69 15.75 55.18
N ALA A 36 14.41 14.78 55.75
CA ALA A 36 15.31 13.89 55.02
C ALA A 36 14.65 12.84 54.09
N LYS A 37 13.31 12.65 54.11
CA LYS A 37 12.65 11.52 53.39
C LYS A 37 11.54 11.88 52.40
N ALA A 38 11.09 13.13 52.31
CA ALA A 38 9.98 13.53 51.42
C ALA A 38 10.23 14.82 50.60
N GLY A 39 11.37 15.49 50.77
CA GLY A 39 11.62 16.81 50.21
C GLY A 39 12.52 16.88 48.98
N HIS A 40 13.23 15.80 48.61
CA HIS A 40 14.31 15.86 47.63
C HIS A 40 13.83 16.15 46.20
N GLU A 41 12.83 15.42 45.70
CA GLU A 41 12.27 15.67 44.36
C GLU A 41 11.57 17.03 44.28
N ARG A 42 10.94 17.45 45.38
CA ARG A 42 10.18 18.70 45.44
C ARG A 42 11.11 19.92 45.47
N ILE A 43 12.22 19.86 46.20
CA ILE A 43 13.22 20.94 46.21
C ILE A 43 13.93 21.07 44.86
N ILE A 44 14.19 19.95 44.17
CA ILE A 44 14.74 19.98 42.80
C ILE A 44 13.79 20.74 41.85
N ALA A 45 12.49 20.44 41.91
CA ALA A 45 11.49 21.12 41.09
C ALA A 45 11.36 22.62 41.44
N ILE A 46 11.43 22.97 42.74
CA ILE A 46 11.38 24.36 43.22
C ILE A 46 12.61 25.15 42.74
N ASN A 47 13.80 24.56 42.80
CA ASN A 47 15.03 25.18 42.33
C ASN A 47 14.99 25.42 40.82
N ALA A 48 14.60 24.39 40.04
CA ALA A 48 14.46 24.50 38.59
C ALA A 48 13.43 25.58 38.19
N ALA A 49 12.31 25.68 38.91
CA ALA A 49 11.32 26.73 38.65
C ALA A 49 11.85 28.14 38.99
N TYR A 50 12.64 28.27 40.05
CA TYR A 50 13.24 29.56 40.43
C TYR A 50 14.40 29.97 39.53
N GLU A 51 15.17 29.05 38.96
CA GLU A 51 16.21 29.37 37.96
C GLU A 51 15.62 30.07 36.74
N VAL A 52 14.46 29.60 36.27
CA VAL A 52 13.75 30.18 35.12
C VAL A 52 13.00 31.47 35.50
N LEU A 53 12.28 31.48 36.63
CA LEU A 53 11.40 32.61 37.00
C LEU A 53 12.11 33.71 37.81
N GLY A 54 13.22 33.40 38.46
CA GLY A 54 13.97 34.31 39.32
C GLY A 54 14.75 35.38 38.54
N ASN A 55 15.13 35.09 37.30
CA ASN A 55 15.74 36.06 36.39
C ASN A 55 14.67 36.69 35.48
N ALA A 56 14.59 38.02 35.45
CA ALA A 56 13.58 38.74 34.67
C ALA A 56 13.71 38.51 33.15
N GLU A 57 14.93 38.28 32.64
CA GLU A 57 15.15 37.99 31.24
C GLU A 57 14.72 36.56 30.88
N GLU A 58 15.10 35.57 31.69
CA GLU A 58 14.69 34.18 31.52
C GLU A 58 13.19 34.00 31.67
N ARG A 59 12.56 34.71 32.62
CA ARG A 59 11.11 34.77 32.77
C ARG A 59 10.42 35.32 31.53
N ARG A 60 10.93 36.42 30.95
CA ARG A 60 10.38 36.97 29.70
C ARG A 60 10.49 35.98 28.54
N ARG A 61 11.60 35.26 28.42
CA ARG A 61 11.79 34.20 27.41
C ARG A 61 10.81 33.05 27.63
N TYR A 62 10.64 32.61 28.88
CA TYR A 62 9.67 31.60 29.27
C TYR A 62 8.23 32.01 28.95
N ASP A 63 7.83 33.25 29.29
CA ASP A 63 6.50 33.78 29.03
C ASP A 63 6.23 33.97 27.53
N ALA A 64 7.24 34.37 26.74
CA ALA A 64 7.14 34.46 25.28
C ALA A 64 6.91 33.09 24.62
N LEU A 65 7.60 32.04 25.10
CA LEU A 65 7.39 30.66 24.65
C LEU A 65 6.01 30.13 25.10
N ARG A 66 5.56 30.50 26.31
CA ARG A 66 4.25 30.12 26.86
C ARG A 66 3.09 30.76 26.08
N GLY A 67 3.27 31.99 25.58
CA GLY A 67 2.30 32.70 24.74
C GLY A 67 2.19 32.14 23.32
N SER A 68 3.31 31.79 22.69
CA SER A 68 3.36 31.26 21.31
C SER A 68 2.83 29.82 21.17
N SER A 69 2.79 29.07 22.28
CA SER A 69 2.41 27.65 22.30
C SER A 69 0.89 27.39 22.21
N ARG A 70 0.03 28.41 22.41
CA ARG A 70 -1.45 28.21 22.40
C ARG A 70 -2.13 28.44 21.05
N GLN A 71 -1.58 29.29 20.17
CA GLN A 71 -2.12 29.50 18.83
C GLN A 71 -1.54 28.48 17.82
N SER A 72 -0.32 28.01 18.05
CA SER A 72 0.38 27.12 17.12
C SER A 72 0.10 25.61 17.32
N ALA A 73 -0.56 25.18 18.41
CA ALA A 73 -0.89 23.77 18.65
C ALA A 73 -2.21 23.33 17.96
N THR A 74 -3.20 24.22 17.89
CA THR A 74 -4.52 23.92 17.30
C THR A 74 -4.48 23.97 15.76
N GLU A 75 -3.76 24.93 15.18
CA GLU A 75 -3.60 25.02 13.71
C GLU A 75 -2.72 23.90 13.15
N ARG A 76 -1.65 23.51 13.86
CA ARG A 76 -0.81 22.37 13.48
C ARG A 76 -1.55 21.03 13.58
N THR A 77 -2.49 20.89 14.50
CA THR A 77 -3.30 19.67 14.64
C THR A 77 -4.43 19.58 13.61
N VAL A 78 -5.09 20.70 13.28
CA VAL A 78 -6.12 20.74 12.22
C VAL A 78 -5.48 20.54 10.83
N ALA A 79 -4.37 21.22 10.53
CA ALA A 79 -3.64 21.03 9.27
C ALA A 79 -3.12 19.58 9.13
N ALA A 80 -2.57 19.00 10.20
CA ALA A 80 -2.15 17.59 10.20
C ALA A 80 -3.33 16.63 10.02
N GLN A 81 -4.50 16.90 10.62
CA GLN A 81 -5.73 16.13 10.45
C GLN A 81 -6.29 16.23 9.02
N ASP A 82 -6.28 17.41 8.41
CA ASP A 82 -6.74 17.63 7.04
C ASP A 82 -5.81 16.98 6.01
N HIS A 83 -4.49 17.04 6.22
CA HIS A 83 -3.52 16.29 5.42
C HIS A 83 -3.77 14.77 5.51
N TYR A 84 -4.03 14.24 6.71
CA TYR A 84 -4.37 12.81 6.89
C TYR A 84 -5.68 12.43 6.20
N ARG A 85 -6.71 13.28 6.28
CA ARG A 85 -8.01 13.07 5.61
C ARG A 85 -7.87 13.10 4.10
N GLN A 86 -7.15 14.07 3.54
CA GLN A 86 -6.90 14.17 2.11
C GLN A 86 -6.05 13.00 1.59
N GLN A 87 -5.03 12.58 2.34
CA GLN A 87 -4.21 11.43 1.97
C GLN A 87 -5.03 10.12 1.99
N ARG A 88 -5.89 9.91 2.99
CA ARG A 88 -6.82 8.77 2.99
C ARG A 88 -7.82 8.79 1.84
N ARG A 89 -8.39 9.96 1.50
CA ARG A 89 -9.30 10.08 0.34
C ARG A 89 -8.59 9.74 -0.96
N ARG A 90 -7.41 10.31 -1.18
CA ARG A 90 -6.57 10.00 -2.36
C ARG A 90 -6.17 8.53 -2.43
N GLN A 91 -5.91 7.89 -1.29
CA GLN A 91 -5.64 6.46 -1.25
C GLN A 91 -6.90 5.65 -1.60
N GLY A 92 -8.05 5.99 -1.02
CA GLY A 92 -9.33 5.35 -1.36
C GLY A 92 -9.70 5.48 -2.85
N ASP A 93 -9.55 6.67 -3.43
CA ASP A 93 -9.81 6.90 -4.86
C ASP A 93 -8.87 6.05 -5.76
N ARG A 94 -7.62 5.87 -5.34
CA ARG A 94 -6.65 5.01 -6.05
C ARG A 94 -7.00 3.54 -5.95
N ASP A 95 -7.37 3.08 -4.75
CA ASP A 95 -7.74 1.69 -4.51
C ASP A 95 -9.03 1.34 -5.29
N GLU A 96 -9.99 2.26 -5.33
CA GLU A 96 -11.23 2.11 -6.11
C GLU A 96 -10.95 2.06 -7.63
N ALA A 97 -10.03 2.89 -8.14
CA ALA A 97 -9.63 2.84 -9.54
C ALA A 97 -8.99 1.50 -9.91
N VAL A 98 -8.15 0.94 -9.04
CA VAL A 98 -7.56 -0.40 -9.22
C VAL A 98 -8.64 -1.48 -9.19
N GLU A 99 -9.54 -1.45 -8.21
CA GLU A 99 -10.61 -2.46 -8.10
C GLU A 99 -11.53 -2.45 -9.32
N ARG A 100 -11.91 -1.27 -9.80
CA ARG A 100 -12.71 -1.09 -11.01
C ARG A 100 -12.01 -1.66 -12.23
N TRP A 101 -10.73 -1.32 -12.43
CA TRP A 101 -9.94 -1.86 -13.53
C TRP A 101 -9.80 -3.38 -13.42
N LEU A 102 -9.63 -3.91 -12.20
CA LEU A 102 -9.55 -5.34 -11.99
C LEU A 102 -10.83 -6.06 -12.44
N LYS A 103 -12.00 -5.55 -12.06
CA LYS A 103 -13.30 -6.14 -12.43
C LYS A 103 -13.60 -6.01 -13.92
N ARG A 104 -13.27 -4.87 -14.54
CA ARG A 104 -13.64 -4.57 -15.93
C ARG A 104 -12.68 -5.08 -16.98
N VAL A 105 -11.39 -5.13 -16.65
CA VAL A 105 -10.33 -5.50 -17.58
C VAL A 105 -9.71 -6.82 -17.17
N TYR A 106 -9.13 -6.90 -15.97
CA TYR A 106 -8.36 -8.08 -15.57
C TYR A 106 -9.19 -9.37 -15.51
N GLU A 107 -10.32 -9.37 -14.80
CA GLU A 107 -11.16 -10.55 -14.62
C GLU A 107 -11.67 -11.15 -15.95
N PRO A 108 -12.28 -10.36 -16.86
CA PRO A 108 -12.74 -10.90 -18.14
C PRO A 108 -11.60 -11.34 -19.05
N THR A 109 -10.47 -10.60 -19.08
CA THR A 109 -9.27 -11.02 -19.82
C THR A 109 -8.73 -12.36 -19.29
N GLN A 110 -8.62 -12.51 -17.97
CA GLN A 110 -8.20 -13.77 -17.35
C GLN A 110 -9.17 -14.92 -17.61
N ALA A 111 -10.48 -14.65 -17.62
CA ALA A 111 -11.48 -15.64 -17.97
C ALA A 111 -11.28 -16.12 -19.42
N ALA A 112 -11.10 -15.22 -20.37
CA ALA A 112 -10.86 -15.53 -21.78
C ALA A 112 -9.58 -16.36 -21.98
N ILE A 113 -8.43 -15.91 -21.43
CA ILE A 113 -7.18 -16.69 -21.44
C ILE A 113 -7.39 -18.09 -20.81
N GLY A 114 -8.29 -18.19 -19.83
CA GLY A 114 -8.58 -19.45 -19.14
C GLY A 114 -9.31 -20.46 -20.02
N LYS A 115 -10.13 -19.97 -20.96
CA LYS A 115 -10.81 -20.80 -21.95
C LYS A 115 -9.85 -21.36 -23.00
N ILE A 116 -8.69 -20.74 -23.20
CA ILE A 116 -7.60 -21.25 -24.03
C ILE A 116 -6.81 -22.32 -23.26
N LEU A 117 -6.26 -21.94 -22.10
CA LEU A 117 -5.28 -22.78 -21.40
C LEU A 117 -5.87 -24.05 -20.74
N ARG A 118 -7.11 -24.00 -20.25
CA ARG A 118 -7.72 -25.13 -19.53
C ARG A 118 -7.94 -26.39 -20.40
N PRO A 119 -8.59 -26.30 -21.57
CA PRO A 119 -8.81 -27.47 -22.41
C PRO A 119 -7.54 -27.95 -23.13
N PHE A 120 -6.54 -27.09 -23.32
CA PHE A 120 -5.34 -27.37 -24.13
C PHE A 120 -4.73 -28.76 -23.90
N ARG A 121 -4.53 -29.16 -22.65
CA ARG A 121 -3.93 -30.47 -22.34
C ARG A 121 -4.79 -31.64 -22.80
N ALA A 122 -6.11 -31.54 -22.67
CA ALA A 122 -7.03 -32.58 -23.09
C ALA A 122 -7.07 -32.68 -24.62
N GLU A 123 -7.16 -31.55 -25.30
CA GLU A 123 -7.14 -31.45 -26.77
C GLU A 123 -5.84 -32.06 -27.33
N LEU A 124 -4.69 -31.71 -26.74
CA LEU A 124 -3.40 -32.26 -27.13
C LEU A 124 -3.30 -33.77 -26.87
N THR A 125 -3.88 -34.27 -25.77
CA THR A 125 -3.88 -35.70 -25.45
C THR A 125 -4.76 -36.47 -26.43
N ALA A 126 -5.89 -35.89 -26.85
CA ALA A 126 -6.75 -36.48 -27.87
C ALA A 126 -6.03 -36.58 -29.22
N LEU A 127 -5.40 -35.49 -29.67
CA LEU A 127 -4.65 -35.47 -30.93
C LEU A 127 -3.47 -36.45 -30.92
N ALA A 128 -2.78 -36.60 -29.78
CA ALA A 128 -1.64 -37.50 -29.65
C ALA A 128 -2.00 -39.00 -29.78
N ALA A 129 -3.29 -39.36 -29.76
CA ALA A 129 -3.73 -40.73 -29.98
C ALA A 129 -3.45 -41.19 -31.43
N ASP A 130 -3.73 -40.32 -32.40
CA ASP A 130 -3.33 -40.47 -33.80
C ASP A 130 -3.26 -39.08 -34.47
N PRO A 131 -2.05 -38.49 -34.58
CA PRO A 131 -1.89 -37.14 -35.13
C PRO A 131 -2.27 -37.00 -36.61
N TYR A 132 -2.38 -38.12 -37.34
CA TYR A 132 -2.73 -38.12 -38.77
C TYR A 132 -4.20 -38.47 -39.02
N ASP A 133 -4.99 -38.68 -37.95
CA ASP A 133 -6.43 -38.85 -38.06
C ASP A 133 -7.11 -37.51 -38.37
N ASP A 134 -7.80 -37.44 -39.50
CA ASP A 134 -8.46 -36.22 -39.99
C ASP A 134 -9.48 -35.64 -38.99
N ALA A 135 -10.19 -36.50 -38.24
CA ALA A 135 -11.20 -36.05 -37.29
C ALA A 135 -10.57 -35.47 -36.03
N LEU A 136 -9.49 -36.08 -35.52
CA LEU A 136 -8.71 -35.56 -34.39
C LEU A 136 -8.02 -34.24 -34.76
N MET A 137 -7.46 -34.15 -35.96
CA MET A 137 -6.84 -32.91 -36.46
C MET A 137 -7.88 -31.79 -36.59
N ALA A 138 -9.02 -32.04 -37.24
CA ALA A 138 -10.08 -31.06 -37.39
C ALA A 138 -10.64 -30.58 -36.03
N ALA A 139 -10.72 -31.47 -35.03
CA ALA A 139 -11.12 -31.11 -33.68
C ALA A 139 -10.09 -30.17 -33.02
N PHE A 140 -8.80 -30.43 -33.20
CA PHE A 140 -7.73 -29.60 -32.68
C PHE A 140 -7.67 -28.23 -33.37
N GLU A 141 -7.82 -28.18 -34.69
CA GLU A 141 -7.95 -26.92 -35.46
C GLU A 141 -9.15 -26.10 -34.98
N SER A 142 -10.29 -26.74 -34.75
CA SER A 142 -11.48 -26.08 -34.19
C SER A 142 -11.23 -25.53 -32.79
N TYR A 143 -10.41 -26.21 -31.96
CA TYR A 143 -9.97 -25.69 -30.66
C TYR A 143 -9.09 -24.44 -30.83
N ILE A 144 -8.15 -24.46 -31.77
CA ILE A 144 -7.28 -23.32 -32.07
C ILE A 144 -8.13 -22.13 -32.53
N GLU A 145 -9.08 -22.32 -33.46
CA GLU A 145 -9.94 -21.26 -33.95
C GLU A 145 -10.77 -20.61 -32.83
N ARG A 146 -11.40 -21.43 -31.97
CA ARG A 146 -12.09 -20.92 -30.76
C ARG A 146 -11.13 -20.17 -29.83
N SER A 147 -9.90 -20.65 -29.69
CA SER A 147 -8.87 -20.02 -28.86
C SER A 147 -8.47 -18.65 -29.39
N ARG A 148 -8.37 -18.47 -30.72
CA ARG A 148 -8.15 -17.17 -31.36
C ARG A 148 -9.28 -16.19 -31.12
N GLN A 149 -10.53 -16.66 -31.10
CA GLN A 149 -11.67 -15.82 -30.74
C GLN A 149 -11.55 -15.32 -29.29
N TYR A 150 -11.15 -16.20 -28.36
CA TYR A 150 -10.88 -15.80 -26.97
C TYR A 150 -9.68 -14.88 -26.82
N GLN A 151 -8.63 -15.06 -27.64
CA GLN A 151 -7.49 -14.15 -27.70
C GLN A 151 -7.95 -12.74 -28.10
N ALA A 152 -8.67 -12.62 -29.23
CA ALA A 152 -9.19 -11.35 -29.70
C ALA A 152 -10.13 -10.69 -28.66
N GLN A 153 -10.93 -11.50 -27.96
CA GLN A 153 -11.76 -11.02 -26.86
C GLN A 153 -10.91 -10.47 -25.69
N ALA A 154 -9.85 -11.18 -25.30
CA ALA A 154 -8.93 -10.77 -24.25
C ALA A 154 -8.19 -9.46 -24.58
N GLU A 155 -7.76 -9.29 -25.83
CA GLU A 155 -7.13 -8.05 -26.32
C GLU A 155 -8.09 -6.87 -26.24
N ARG A 156 -9.34 -7.05 -26.66
CA ARG A 156 -10.38 -6.00 -26.56
C ARG A 156 -10.60 -5.54 -25.13
N TYR A 157 -10.65 -6.48 -24.18
CA TYR A 157 -10.76 -6.11 -22.76
C TYR A 157 -9.52 -5.35 -22.28
N LEU A 158 -8.32 -5.82 -22.63
CA LEU A 158 -7.06 -5.17 -22.21
C LEU A 158 -6.92 -3.74 -22.77
N GLN A 159 -7.41 -3.49 -23.98
CA GLN A 159 -7.38 -2.19 -24.64
C GLN A 159 -8.55 -1.27 -24.26
N SER A 160 -9.56 -1.78 -23.56
CA SER A 160 -10.78 -1.02 -23.25
C SER A 160 -10.56 0.13 -22.25
N GLU A 161 -9.69 -0.08 -21.26
CA GLU A 161 -9.35 0.93 -20.25
C GLU A 161 -7.85 0.84 -19.89
N PRO A 162 -7.13 1.98 -19.81
CA PRO A 162 -5.71 1.97 -19.45
C PRO A 162 -5.51 1.53 -18.01
N ALA A 163 -4.42 0.80 -17.75
CA ALA A 163 -4.10 0.33 -16.41
C ALA A 163 -3.71 1.51 -15.48
N PRO A 164 -4.32 1.60 -14.29
CA PRO A 164 -3.87 2.54 -13.26
C PRO A 164 -2.40 2.29 -12.90
N ALA A 165 -1.66 3.35 -12.53
CA ALA A 165 -0.24 3.25 -12.21
C ALA A 165 0.07 2.16 -11.14
N MET A 166 -0.80 2.00 -10.16
CA MET A 166 -0.67 1.01 -9.09
C MET A 166 -0.89 -0.44 -9.55
N ALA A 167 -1.60 -0.64 -10.67
CA ALA A 167 -1.86 -1.94 -11.28
C ALA A 167 -0.85 -2.30 -12.38
N GLY A 168 0.19 -1.49 -12.60
CA GLY A 168 1.13 -1.66 -13.72
C GLY A 168 1.82 -3.04 -13.75
N ALA A 169 2.14 -3.62 -12.60
CA ALA A 169 2.72 -4.97 -12.54
C ALA A 169 1.73 -6.04 -13.02
N ILE A 170 0.47 -5.93 -12.62
CA ILE A 170 -0.63 -6.83 -13.00
C ILE A 170 -0.88 -6.71 -14.51
N ALA A 171 -0.96 -5.49 -15.03
CA ALA A 171 -1.15 -5.23 -16.45
C ALA A 171 -0.03 -5.80 -17.32
N ARG A 172 1.23 -5.65 -16.89
CA ARG A 172 2.39 -6.20 -17.62
C ARG A 172 2.37 -7.72 -17.70
N LEU A 173 2.12 -8.39 -16.58
CA LEU A 173 2.03 -9.86 -16.53
C LEU A 173 0.83 -10.37 -17.32
N LEU A 174 -0.30 -9.66 -17.28
CA LEU A 174 -1.48 -9.97 -18.08
C LEU A 174 -1.18 -9.88 -19.58
N PHE A 175 -0.50 -8.82 -20.01
CA PHE A 175 -0.05 -8.65 -21.39
C PHE A 175 0.94 -9.74 -21.82
N GLN A 176 1.94 -10.04 -20.97
CA GLN A 176 2.90 -11.10 -21.27
C GLN A 176 2.24 -12.47 -21.39
N CYS A 177 1.27 -12.78 -20.51
CA CYS A 177 0.49 -14.02 -20.58
C CYS A 177 -0.29 -14.11 -21.90
N LEU A 178 -0.92 -13.01 -22.33
CA LEU A 178 -1.68 -12.94 -23.57
C LEU A 178 -0.79 -13.15 -24.81
N ASN A 179 0.38 -12.51 -24.85
CA ASN A 179 1.33 -12.69 -25.95
C ASN A 179 1.84 -14.13 -26.01
N GLN A 180 2.21 -14.72 -24.87
CA GLN A 180 2.62 -16.13 -24.82
C GLN A 180 1.53 -17.06 -25.34
N THR A 181 0.25 -16.80 -25.05
CA THR A 181 -0.84 -17.57 -25.65
C THR A 181 -1.03 -17.32 -27.13
N SER A 182 -0.80 -16.09 -27.62
CA SER A 182 -0.86 -15.79 -29.05
C SER A 182 0.22 -16.54 -29.82
N ASP A 183 1.47 -16.37 -29.39
CA ASP A 183 2.65 -16.99 -30.02
C ASP A 183 2.50 -18.52 -30.01
N ALA A 184 1.98 -19.08 -28.92
CA ALA A 184 1.68 -20.50 -28.84
C ALA A 184 0.66 -20.95 -29.89
N LEU A 185 -0.43 -20.20 -30.09
CA LEU A 185 -1.44 -20.52 -31.10
C LEU A 185 -0.85 -20.40 -32.51
N ASP A 186 0.03 -19.43 -32.77
CA ASP A 186 0.73 -19.29 -34.06
C ASP A 186 1.55 -20.55 -34.40
N GLU A 187 2.31 -21.09 -33.44
CA GLU A 187 3.07 -22.32 -33.66
C GLU A 187 2.16 -23.55 -33.81
N LEU A 188 1.07 -23.64 -33.04
CA LEU A 188 0.13 -24.76 -33.17
C LEU A 188 -0.61 -24.75 -34.52
N GLU A 189 -0.93 -23.58 -35.07
CA GLU A 189 -1.47 -23.45 -36.43
C GLU A 189 -0.46 -23.94 -37.48
N ARG A 190 0.82 -23.55 -37.35
CA ARG A 190 1.89 -24.04 -38.24
C ARG A 190 2.07 -25.55 -38.13
N TYR A 191 1.92 -26.12 -36.94
CA TYR A 191 1.92 -27.56 -36.74
C TYR A 191 0.80 -28.24 -37.52
N CYS A 192 -0.45 -27.75 -37.45
CA CYS A 192 -1.57 -28.35 -38.18
C CYS A 192 -1.36 -28.32 -39.71
N LEU A 193 -0.70 -27.28 -40.22
CA LEU A 193 -0.41 -27.14 -41.66
C LEU A 193 0.74 -28.03 -42.15
N GLY A 194 1.74 -28.31 -41.30
CA GLY A 194 3.01 -28.89 -41.74
C GLY A 194 3.50 -30.11 -40.96
N TYR A 195 2.78 -30.55 -39.93
CA TYR A 195 3.14 -31.65 -39.03
C TYR A 195 4.55 -31.50 -38.42
N ASN A 196 5.00 -30.26 -38.22
CA ASN A 196 6.33 -29.98 -37.69
C ASN A 196 6.37 -30.10 -36.15
N ASP A 197 6.98 -31.16 -35.64
CA ASP A 197 7.11 -31.44 -34.21
C ASP A 197 7.81 -30.33 -33.40
N ASP A 198 8.68 -29.53 -34.02
CA ASP A 198 9.30 -28.39 -33.33
C ASP A 198 8.26 -27.29 -33.03
N CYS A 199 7.35 -27.00 -33.97
CA CYS A 199 6.23 -26.08 -33.74
C CYS A 199 5.32 -26.58 -32.61
N LEU A 200 5.04 -27.90 -32.57
CA LEU A 200 4.25 -28.49 -31.49
C LEU A 200 4.96 -28.36 -30.13
N ARG A 201 6.28 -28.59 -30.10
CA ARG A 201 7.10 -28.45 -28.90
C ARG A 201 7.08 -27.02 -28.38
N ASP A 202 7.31 -26.04 -29.26
CA ASP A 202 7.38 -24.63 -28.92
C ASP A 202 6.02 -24.09 -28.46
N GLY A 203 4.95 -24.44 -29.17
CA GLY A 203 3.57 -24.15 -28.79
C GLY A 203 3.23 -24.66 -27.38
N ARG A 204 3.65 -25.89 -27.05
CA ARG A 204 3.46 -26.46 -25.71
C ARG A 204 4.23 -25.73 -24.62
N GLU A 205 5.47 -25.33 -24.89
CA GLU A 205 6.28 -24.62 -23.90
C GLU A 205 5.73 -23.23 -23.63
N MET A 206 5.30 -22.50 -24.67
CA MET A 206 4.66 -21.20 -24.51
C MET A 206 3.33 -21.28 -23.73
N MET A 207 2.50 -22.30 -23.99
CA MET A 207 1.30 -22.55 -23.17
C MET A 207 1.64 -22.83 -21.70
N ARG A 208 2.74 -23.53 -21.42
CA ARG A 208 3.23 -23.79 -20.07
C ARG A 208 3.68 -22.50 -19.39
N ILE A 209 4.44 -21.65 -20.09
CA ILE A 209 4.89 -20.34 -19.59
C ILE A 209 3.67 -19.45 -19.30
N ALA A 210 2.71 -19.37 -20.23
CA ALA A 210 1.48 -18.63 -20.04
C ALA A 210 0.71 -19.09 -18.79
N GLN A 211 0.60 -20.41 -18.56
CA GLN A 211 -0.04 -20.96 -17.37
C GLN A 211 0.70 -20.57 -16.08
N ARG A 212 2.03 -20.57 -16.08
CA ARG A 212 2.84 -20.12 -14.94
C ARG A 212 2.63 -18.63 -14.64
N LEU A 213 2.70 -17.78 -15.67
CA LEU A 213 2.47 -16.34 -15.55
C LEU A 213 1.06 -16.06 -14.99
N ARG A 214 0.06 -16.82 -15.44
CA ARG A 214 -1.31 -16.73 -14.93
C ARG A 214 -1.40 -17.06 -13.44
N GLN A 215 -0.69 -18.09 -12.98
CA GLN A 215 -0.67 -18.47 -11.55
C GLN A 215 -0.01 -17.39 -10.70
N GLU A 216 1.12 -16.85 -11.15
CA GLU A 216 1.82 -15.74 -10.49
C GLU A 216 0.93 -14.50 -10.40
N LEU A 217 0.27 -14.16 -11.50
CA LEU A 217 -0.67 -13.05 -11.58
C LEU A 217 -1.84 -13.21 -10.59
N GLN A 218 -2.40 -14.41 -10.47
CA GLN A 218 -3.45 -14.70 -9.49
C GLN A 218 -2.94 -14.57 -8.05
N ALA A 219 -1.69 -14.96 -7.76
CA ALA A 219 -1.10 -14.80 -6.44
C ALA A 219 -0.96 -13.30 -6.07
N ILE A 220 -0.48 -12.47 -7.00
CA ILE A 220 -0.33 -11.02 -6.80
C ILE A 220 -1.68 -10.36 -6.52
N VAL A 221 -2.71 -10.69 -7.30
CA VAL A 221 -4.05 -10.11 -7.12
C VAL A 221 -4.69 -10.55 -5.81
N ARG A 222 -4.42 -11.78 -5.33
CA ARG A 222 -4.90 -12.24 -4.01
C ARG A 222 -4.22 -11.54 -2.83
N GLN A 223 -2.99 -11.07 -3.01
CA GLN A 223 -2.22 -10.38 -1.96
C GLN A 223 -2.47 -8.87 -1.89
N GLN A 224 -3.28 -8.30 -2.80
CA GLN A 224 -3.63 -6.88 -2.78
C GLN A 224 -4.51 -6.55 -1.55
N PRO A 225 -4.13 -5.54 -0.74
CA PRO A 225 -4.95 -5.09 0.40
C PRO A 225 -6.27 -4.53 -0.13
N GLY A 226 -7.39 -5.14 0.26
CA GLY A 226 -8.73 -4.77 -0.21
C GLY A 226 -9.65 -5.97 -0.51
N ARG A 227 -9.10 -7.17 -0.74
CA ARG A 227 -9.87 -8.43 -0.74
C ARG A 227 -9.76 -9.14 0.61
N SER A 228 -10.19 -8.49 1.68
CA SER A 228 -10.72 -9.20 2.83
C SER A 228 -12.22 -9.09 2.74
N HIS A 229 -12.88 -10.11 2.21
CA HIS A 229 -14.19 -10.66 2.60
C HIS A 229 -14.54 -11.81 1.63
#